data_AF-A0A7K1GGG6-F1
#
_entry.id   AF-A0A7K1GGG6-F1
#
_cell.length_a   1.000
_cell.length_b   1.000
_cell.length_c   1.000
_cell.angle_alpha   90.00
_cell.angle_beta   90.00
_cell.angle_gamma   90.00
#
_symmetry.space_group_name_H-M   'P 1'
#
loop_
_entity.id
_entity.type
_entity.pdbx_description
1 polymer ?
#
loop_
_entity_poly.entity_id
_entity_poly.type
_entity_poly.pdbx_seq_one_letter_code
_entity_poly.pdbx_strand_id
1 'polypeptide(L)'
;RVDPLFQPLSKKGQANVISRPSLSNGQQVIRKLAKNKLAMLGLFIITALVAMAIIGPNLVPYSYSDQSLLTKNQEVSSEHWFGTDELG
;
A
#
# COMPACT_ATOMS: atom_id res chain seq x y z
N ARG A 1 -49.70 -29.59 -35.14
CA ARG A 1 -50.20 -29.94 -33.79
C ARG A 1 -49.06 -29.62 -32.84
N VAL A 2 -49.16 -28.56 -32.03
CA VAL A 2 -48.13 -28.16 -31.07
C VAL A 2 -48.18 -29.09 -29.86
N ASP A 3 -47.02 -29.53 -29.36
CA ASP A 3 -46.91 -30.42 -28.20
C ASP A 3 -47.43 -29.73 -26.92
N PRO A 4 -48.26 -30.41 -26.10
CA PRO A 4 -48.85 -29.81 -24.89
C PRO A 4 -47.82 -29.50 -23.79
N LEU A 5 -46.61 -30.06 -23.90
CA LEU A 5 -45.48 -29.82 -23.00
C LEU A 5 -44.75 -28.50 -23.27
N PHE A 6 -44.92 -27.90 -24.45
CA PHE A 6 -44.32 -26.61 -24.79
C PHE A 6 -45.35 -25.49 -24.62
N GLN A 7 -45.43 -24.96 -23.40
CA GLN A 7 -46.16 -23.72 -23.11
C GLN A 7 -45.21 -22.53 -23.11
N PRO A 8 -45.53 -21.42 -23.81
CA PRO A 8 -44.70 -20.23 -23.75
C PRO A 8 -44.72 -19.67 -22.33
N LEU A 9 -43.51 -19.45 -21.79
CA LEU A 9 -43.36 -18.86 -20.46
C LEU A 9 -44.04 -17.49 -20.45
N SER A 10 -45.17 -17.37 -19.72
CA SER A 10 -45.85 -16.10 -19.53
C SER A 10 -44.86 -15.13 -18.88
N LYS A 11 -44.55 -14.02 -19.56
CA LYS A 11 -43.70 -12.91 -19.07
C LYS A 11 -44.37 -12.15 -17.90
N LYS A 12 -44.99 -12.86 -16.96
CA LYS A 12 -45.50 -12.35 -15.69
C LYS A 12 -44.75 -12.99 -14.52
N GLY A 13 -43.43 -13.03 -14.63
CA GLY A 13 -42.56 -12.97 -13.46
C GLY A 13 -41.99 -11.58 -13.45
N GLN A 14 -42.31 -10.78 -12.44
CA GLN A 14 -41.43 -9.66 -12.09
C GLN A 14 -40.10 -10.31 -11.70
N ALA A 15 -39.25 -10.55 -12.70
CA ALA A 15 -37.84 -10.77 -12.46
C ALA A 15 -37.41 -9.49 -11.75
N ASN A 16 -37.26 -9.58 -10.42
CA ASN A 16 -36.68 -8.53 -9.61
C ASN A 16 -35.35 -8.23 -10.32
N VAL A 17 -35.34 -7.16 -11.12
CA VAL A 17 -34.16 -6.73 -11.84
C VAL A 17 -33.21 -6.36 -10.73
N ILE A 18 -32.29 -7.26 -10.41
CA ILE A 18 -31.34 -7.06 -9.34
C ILE A 18 -30.47 -5.90 -9.83
N SER A 19 -30.87 -4.68 -9.50
CA SER A 19 -30.12 -3.45 -9.71
C SER A 19 -28.90 -3.49 -8.82
N ARG A 20 -27.96 -4.39 -9.14
CA ARG A 20 -26.62 -4.34 -8.57
C ARG A 20 -25.97 -3.13 -9.19
N PRO A 21 -25.57 -2.11 -8.41
CA PRO A 21 -24.79 -1.02 -8.97
C PRO A 21 -23.58 -1.63 -9.67
N SER A 22 -23.42 -1.37 -10.96
CA SER A 22 -22.27 -1.81 -11.74
C SER A 22 -21.06 -1.03 -11.22
N LEU A 23 -20.25 -1.69 -10.38
CA LEU A 23 -19.02 -1.08 -9.88
C LEU A 23 -18.08 -0.81 -11.06
N SER A 24 -17.48 0.38 -11.06
CA SER A 24 -16.43 0.72 -12.02
C SER A 24 -15.29 -0.30 -11.96
N ASN A 25 -14.66 -0.58 -13.10
CA ASN A 25 -13.51 -1.49 -13.17
C ASN A 25 -12.43 -1.13 -12.14
N GLY A 26 -12.17 0.17 -11.91
CA GLY A 26 -11.22 0.63 -10.89
C GLY A 26 -11.65 0.30 -9.46
N GLN A 27 -12.94 0.48 -9.13
CA GLN A 27 -13.48 0.11 -7.82
C GLN A 27 -13.34 -1.40 -7.57
N GLN A 28 -13.53 -2.22 -8.61
CA GLN A 28 -13.36 -3.67 -8.50
C GLN A 28 -11.89 -4.05 -8.23
N VAL A 29 -10.94 -3.38 -8.89
CA VAL A 29 -9.50 -3.58 -8.68
C VAL A 29 -9.10 -3.20 -7.25
N ILE A 30 -9.47 -2.00 -6.78
CA ILE A 30 -9.16 -1.54 -5.41
C ILE A 30 -9.74 -2.51 -4.37
N ARG A 31 -10.97 -2.98 -4.60
CA ARG A 31 -11.63 -3.92 -3.68
C ARG A 31 -10.96 -5.30 -3.66
N LYS A 32 -10.40 -5.76 -4.79
CA LYS A 32 -9.60 -6.99 -4.85
C LYS A 32 -8.24 -6.82 -4.17
N LEU A 33 -7.59 -5.66 -4.37
CA LEU A 33 -6.32 -5.32 -3.73
C LEU A 33 -6.47 -5.29 -2.20
N ALA A 34 -7.48 -4.59 -1.69
CA ALA A 34 -7.74 -4.48 -0.25
C ALA A 34 -8.10 -5.83 0.41
N LYS A 35 -8.66 -6.78 -0.34
CA LYS A 35 -8.95 -8.14 0.17
C LYS A 35 -7.71 -9.02 0.26
N ASN A 36 -6.64 -8.72 -0.47
CA ASN A 36 -5.42 -9.50 -0.44
C ASN A 36 -4.50 -9.04 0.70
N LYS A 37 -4.44 -9.83 1.77
CA LYS A 37 -3.62 -9.54 2.96
C LYS A 37 -2.13 -9.39 2.63
N LEU A 38 -1.60 -10.18 1.70
CA LEU A 38 -0.20 -10.09 1.28
C LEU A 38 0.08 -8.80 0.50
N ALA A 39 -0.83 -8.41 -0.39
CA ALA A 39 -0.69 -7.15 -1.13
C ALA A 39 -0.80 -5.94 -0.19
N MET A 40 -1.70 -5.99 0.80
CA MET A 40 -1.82 -4.94 1.82
C MET A 40 -0.60 -4.86 2.74
N LEU A 41 0.05 -5.99 3.05
CA LEU A 41 1.30 -6.00 3.79
C LEU A 41 2.41 -5.29 3.01
N GLY A 42 2.56 -5.60 1.71
CA GLY A 42 3.51 -4.91 0.84
C GLY A 42 3.23 -3.41 0.76
N LEU A 43 1.96 -3.02 0.59
CA LEU A 43 1.54 -1.62 0.59
C LEU A 43 1.88 -0.91 1.92
N PHE A 44 1.68 -1.58 3.05
CA PHE A 44 2.03 -1.06 4.37
C PHE A 44 3.52 -0.82 4.52
N ILE A 45 4.37 -1.79 4.13
CA ILE A 45 5.83 -1.65 4.18
C ILE A 45 6.29 -0.47 3.33
N ILE A 46 5.80 -0.36 2.09
CA ILE A 46 6.15 0.77 1.20
C ILE A 46 5.73 2.10 1.83
N THR A 47 4.52 2.17 2.37
CA THR A 47 4.01 3.39 3.02
C THR A 47 4.85 3.75 4.24
N ALA A 48 5.25 2.77 5.04
CA ALA A 48 6.13 2.98 6.19
C ALA A 48 7.51 3.50 5.76
N LEU A 49 8.12 2.95 4.70
CA LEU A 49 9.40 3.43 4.17
C LEU A 49 9.30 4.87 3.67
N VAL A 50 8.22 5.23 2.96
CA VAL A 50 7.98 6.60 2.50
C VAL A 50 7.82 7.54 3.69
N ALA A 51 7.04 7.16 4.70
CA ALA A 51 6.91 7.94 5.93
C ALA A 51 8.27 8.11 6.63
N MET A 52 9.08 7.06 6.70
CA MET A 52 10.42 7.10 7.26
C MET A 52 11.36 8.01 6.46
N ALA A 53 11.23 8.07 5.13
CA ALA A 53 12.02 8.96 4.30
C ALA A 53 11.65 10.45 4.48
N ILE A 54 10.37 10.73 4.78
CA ILE A 54 9.90 12.11 5.05
C ILE A 54 10.30 12.55 6.46
N ILE A 55 10.12 11.68 7.45
CA ILE A 55 10.36 12.00 8.87
C ILE A 55 11.85 11.85 9.22
N GLY A 56 12.57 10.91 8.58
CA GLY A 56 13.97 10.57 8.83
C GLY A 56 14.90 11.78 8.92
N PRO A 57 14.88 12.71 7.93
CA PRO A 57 15.69 13.93 7.99
C PRO A 57 15.37 14.85 9.18
N ASN A 58 14.17 14.76 9.75
CA ASN A 58 13.77 15.57 10.91
C ASN A 58 14.09 14.90 12.26
N LEU A 59 14.43 13.61 12.26
CA LEU A 59 14.76 12.84 13.47
C LEU A 59 16.23 12.96 13.88
N VAL A 60 17.11 13.30 12.94
CA VAL A 60 18.55 13.32 13.15
C VAL A 60 19.08 14.73 12.87
N PRO A 61 19.83 15.36 13.79
CA PRO A 61 20.35 16.72 13.62
C PRO A 61 21.55 16.80 12.66
N TYR A 62 22.02 15.67 12.15
CA TYR A 62 23.16 15.57 11.25
C TYR A 62 22.67 15.58 9.81
N SER A 63 22.97 16.64 9.06
CA SER A 63 22.74 16.65 7.61
C SER A 63 23.80 15.79 6.92
N TYR A 64 23.43 15.13 5.81
CA TYR A 64 24.42 14.42 4.96
C TYR A 64 25.53 15.35 4.44
N SER A 65 25.27 16.65 4.38
CA SER A 65 26.24 17.67 3.95
C SER A 65 27.17 18.14 5.07
N ASP A 66 26.87 17.82 6.32
CA ASP A 66 27.66 18.30 7.46
C ASP A 66 28.85 17.37 7.66
N GLN A 67 30.03 17.87 7.33
CA GLN A 67 31.27 17.11 7.42
C GLN A 67 32.12 17.63 8.57
N SER A 68 32.30 16.81 9.60
CA SER A 68 33.07 17.16 10.78
C SER A 68 34.44 16.49 10.74
N LEU A 69 35.39 17.15 10.07
CA LEU A 69 36.78 16.67 9.98
C LEU A 69 37.47 16.53 11.36
N LEU A 70 36.93 17.17 12.40
CA LEU A 70 37.43 17.08 13.77
C LEU A 70 37.01 15.79 14.49
N THR A 71 35.94 15.14 14.04
CA THR A 71 35.40 13.91 14.64
C THR A 71 35.59 12.69 13.72
N LYS A 72 36.63 12.70 12.88
CA LYS A 72 36.98 11.58 12.00
C LYS A 72 37.53 10.37 12.77
N ASN A 73 37.17 9.15 12.36
CA ASN A 73 37.70 7.88 12.88
C ASN A 73 37.58 7.73 14.41
N GLN A 74 36.49 8.21 15.00
CA GLN A 74 36.21 8.01 16.41
C GLN A 74 35.65 6.61 16.64
N GLU A 75 36.09 6.00 17.75
CA GLU A 75 35.58 4.72 18.21
C GLU A 75 34.12 4.85 18.69
N VAL A 76 33.46 3.71 18.90
CA VAL A 76 32.06 3.64 19.34
C VAL A 76 31.86 4.48 20.60
N SER A 77 30.92 5.42 20.54
CA SER A 77 30.57 6.32 21.65
C SER A 77 29.06 6.40 21.85
N SER A 78 28.61 7.01 22.96
CA SER A 78 27.18 7.24 23.21
C SER A 78 26.54 8.19 22.21
N GLU A 79 27.34 9.05 21.58
CA GLU A 79 26.92 9.98 20.52
C GLU A 79 26.95 9.31 19.14
N HIS A 80 27.90 8.40 18.91
CA HIS A 80 28.08 7.64 17.67
C HIS A 80 28.16 6.13 17.96
N TRP A 81 27.00 5.47 17.99
CA TRP A 81 26.90 4.04 18.35
C TRP A 81 27.68 3.09 17.43
N PHE A 82 28.05 3.56 16.24
CA PHE A 82 28.86 2.81 15.28
C PHE A 82 30.24 3.43 15.04
N GLY A 83 30.62 4.45 15.81
CA GLY A 83 31.79 5.29 15.52
C GLY A 83 31.57 6.23 14.33
N THR A 84 32.63 6.86 13.87
CA THR A 84 32.61 7.78 12.73
C THR A 84 33.58 7.33 11.63
N ASP A 85 33.25 7.60 10.37
CA ASP A 85 34.06 7.22 9.20
C ASP A 85 35.05 8.35 8.82
N GLU A 86 35.69 8.23 7.67
CA GLU A 86 36.70 9.15 7.15
C GLU A 86 36.22 10.59 6.92
N LEU A 87 34.90 10.80 6.88
CA LEU A 87 34.28 12.11 6.71
C LEU A 87 33.86 12.72 8.06
N GLY A 88 33.90 11.94 9.15
CA GLY A 88 33.40 12.34 10.47
C GLY A 88 31.92 12.06 10.66
#